data_AF-A0AAN7J0G8-F1
#
_entry.id   AF-A0AAN7J0G8-F1
#
_cell.length_a   1.000
_cell.length_b   1.000
_cell.length_c   1.000
_cell.angle_alpha   90.00
_cell.angle_beta   90.00
_cell.angle_gamma   90.00
#
_symmetry.space_group_name_H-M   'P 1'
#
loop_
_entity.id
_entity.type
_entity.pdbx_description
1 polymer ?
#
loop_
_entity_poly.entity_id
_entity_poly.type
_entity_poly.pdbx_seq_one_letter_code
_entity_poly.pdbx_strand_id
1 'polypeptide(L)'
;MGSLGQHGSKGEIELRWYQGSFYWSRYKLILMNVRFESKSDIRPETLLVELMNFTMKETNYKRLCSTKTVSAVNDNFLGPTILVHKWDTFFANIHDRGKYGITIHWHGIRQLRNPWSDGLEKIMKCPVPSNTSFTQEIIFFIEEGTLWWHAHSDWSCTTIHGAIIILPALRTTYSFPKHYAEETIVPAKCYKGDVMTIIDEALTTGGDPKISDACTINGQPENLYDCSNIWNYISSTS
;
A
#
# COMPACT_ATOMS: atom_id res chain seq x y z
N MET A 1 -6.69 55.52 -15.51
CA MET A 1 -7.71 54.48 -15.80
C MET A 1 -7.02 53.42 -16.65
N GLY A 2 -6.86 52.15 -16.30
CA GLY A 2 -7.15 51.36 -15.12
C GLY A 2 -6.45 50.01 -15.34
N SER A 3 -5.94 49.40 -14.27
CA SER A 3 -5.36 48.07 -14.25
C SER A 3 -6.43 47.00 -14.50
N LEU A 4 -6.08 45.91 -15.20
CA LEU A 4 -6.64 44.59 -14.93
C LEU A 4 -5.70 43.52 -15.50
N GLY A 5 -4.91 42.92 -14.59
CA GLY A 5 -4.28 41.63 -14.84
C GLY A 5 -5.33 40.54 -14.95
N GLN A 6 -5.08 39.55 -15.80
CA GLN A 6 -5.79 38.28 -15.75
C GLN A 6 -4.87 37.22 -15.17
N HIS A 7 -5.25 36.82 -13.97
CA HIS A 7 -4.85 35.62 -13.25
C HIS A 7 -4.75 34.41 -14.18
N GLY A 8 -3.58 33.76 -14.19
CA GLY A 8 -3.49 32.35 -14.54
C GLY A 8 -4.34 31.56 -13.55
N SER A 9 -5.28 30.75 -14.04
CA SER A 9 -6.04 29.82 -13.23
C SER A 9 -5.07 28.81 -12.62
N LYS A 10 -4.79 28.97 -11.32
CA LYS A 10 -4.12 27.93 -10.53
C LYS A 10 -5.01 26.69 -10.59
N GLY A 11 -4.48 25.58 -11.10
CA GLY A 11 -5.14 24.28 -10.96
C GLY A 11 -5.35 24.01 -9.47
N GLU A 12 -6.58 23.69 -9.09
CA GLU A 12 -6.95 23.42 -7.70
C GLU A 12 -6.71 21.93 -7.43
N ILE A 13 -5.83 21.62 -6.47
CA ILE A 13 -5.59 20.24 -6.03
C ILE A 13 -6.65 19.93 -4.99
N GLU A 14 -7.67 19.14 -5.36
CA GLU A 14 -8.68 18.69 -4.41
C GLU A 14 -8.25 17.36 -3.76
N LEU A 15 -7.79 17.43 -2.51
CA LEU A 15 -7.50 16.26 -1.69
C LEU A 15 -8.79 15.81 -0.98
N ARG A 16 -9.36 14.68 -1.39
CA ARG A 16 -10.50 14.06 -0.70
C ARG A 16 -10.07 12.78 0.03
N TRP A 17 -10.49 12.67 1.28
CA TRP A 17 -10.18 11.56 2.19
C TRP A 17 -11.44 10.75 2.43
N TYR A 18 -11.35 9.42 2.34
CA TYR A 18 -12.36 8.53 2.89
C TYR A 18 -11.82 7.97 4.21
N GLN A 19 -12.21 8.59 5.32
CA GLN A 19 -11.86 8.13 6.66
C GLN A 19 -12.94 7.17 7.18
N GLY A 20 -12.72 5.87 7.01
CA GLY A 20 -13.34 4.88 7.89
C GLY A 20 -12.69 4.99 9.27
N SER A 21 -13.44 5.42 10.28
CA SER A 21 -12.93 5.49 11.65
C SER A 21 -13.06 4.13 12.31
N PHE A 22 -11.96 3.39 12.44
CA PHE A 22 -11.84 2.29 13.39
C PHE A 22 -10.60 2.55 14.26
N TYR A 23 -10.84 2.67 15.57
CA TYR A 23 -9.80 2.84 16.59
C TYR A 23 -8.97 1.55 16.70
N TRP A 24 -7.74 1.70 17.20
CA TRP A 24 -6.76 0.66 17.57
C TRP A 24 -5.58 0.44 16.62
N SER A 25 -4.75 1.46 16.43
CA SER A 25 -3.28 1.35 16.42
C SER A 25 -2.66 2.76 16.38
N ARG A 26 -1.61 3.02 17.16
CA ARG A 26 -0.90 4.32 17.21
C ARG A 26 -0.02 4.60 15.99
N TYR A 27 0.02 3.69 15.01
CA TYR A 27 0.86 3.81 13.82
C TYR A 27 -0.03 3.74 12.58
N LYS A 28 -0.30 4.91 11.99
CA LYS A 28 -1.18 5.07 10.82
C LYS A 28 -0.31 5.30 9.58
N LEU A 29 -0.31 4.34 8.65
CA LEU A 29 0.08 4.59 7.27
C LEU A 29 -1.09 5.34 6.61
N ILE A 30 -0.85 6.46 5.93
CA ILE A 30 -1.90 7.28 5.30
C ILE A 30 -1.67 7.26 3.79
N LEU A 31 -2.35 6.41 3.02
CA LEU A 31 -2.28 6.54 1.56
C LEU A 31 -2.99 7.81 1.09
N MET A 32 -2.36 8.56 0.20
CA MET A 32 -2.94 9.73 -0.48
C MET A 32 -3.18 9.36 -1.95
N ASN A 33 -4.28 9.82 -2.54
CA ASN A 33 -4.38 9.86 -4.01
C ASN A 33 -4.32 11.31 -4.44
N VAL A 34 -3.39 11.62 -5.33
CA VAL A 34 -3.28 12.96 -5.92
C VAL A 34 -3.86 12.90 -7.32
N ARG A 35 -4.66 13.91 -7.64
CA ARG A 35 -5.58 13.89 -8.77
C ARG A 35 -5.36 15.15 -9.59
N PHE A 36 -5.04 14.97 -10.86
CA PHE A 36 -4.79 16.08 -11.80
C PHE A 36 -5.98 16.17 -12.79
N GLU A 37 -6.15 17.31 -13.48
CA GLU A 37 -7.19 17.62 -14.51
C GLU A 37 -6.55 17.99 -15.88
N SER A 38 -7.14 17.52 -17.01
CA SER A 38 -6.93 17.89 -18.43
C SER A 38 -7.48 16.79 -19.41
N LYS A 39 -7.46 17.02 -20.74
CA LYS A 39 -8.26 16.35 -21.78
C LYS A 39 -7.51 15.29 -22.62
N SER A 40 -8.32 14.36 -23.12
CA SER A 40 -8.12 13.37 -24.20
C SER A 40 -7.50 12.01 -23.86
N ASP A 41 -8.03 11.03 -24.57
CA ASP A 41 -8.31 9.64 -24.21
C ASP A 41 -7.27 8.66 -24.78
N ILE A 42 -7.04 7.56 -24.05
CA ILE A 42 -7.06 6.13 -24.45
C ILE A 42 -6.58 5.36 -23.19
N ARG A 43 -7.44 4.54 -22.57
CA ARG A 43 -7.00 3.52 -21.60
C ARG A 43 -7.30 2.11 -22.14
N PRO A 44 -6.38 1.15 -21.96
CA PRO A 44 -6.59 -0.23 -22.40
C PRO A 44 -7.62 -0.94 -21.51
N GLU A 45 -8.41 -1.85 -22.09
CA GLU A 45 -9.22 -2.83 -21.36
C GLU A 45 -8.32 -3.57 -20.37
N THR A 46 -8.46 -3.28 -19.08
CA THR A 46 -7.73 -4.00 -18.03
C THR A 46 -8.67 -5.09 -17.52
N LEU A 47 -8.34 -6.35 -17.80
CA LEU A 47 -9.11 -7.53 -17.43
C LEU A 47 -9.35 -7.63 -15.91
N LEU A 48 -10.55 -8.10 -15.53
CA LEU A 48 -10.91 -8.51 -14.16
C LEU A 48 -9.90 -9.53 -13.63
N VAL A 49 -9.17 -9.19 -12.56
CA VAL A 49 -8.32 -10.14 -11.84
C VAL A 49 -9.14 -10.73 -10.71
N GLU A 50 -9.72 -11.90 -10.93
CA GLU A 50 -10.44 -12.65 -9.88
C GLU A 50 -9.47 -13.32 -8.90
N LEU A 51 -8.25 -13.67 -9.32
CA LEU A 51 -7.25 -14.34 -8.49
C LEU A 51 -5.86 -13.73 -8.69
N MET A 52 -5.19 -13.37 -7.60
CA MET A 52 -3.80 -12.91 -7.62
C MET A 52 -2.94 -13.71 -6.65
N ASN A 53 -1.74 -14.09 -7.09
CA ASN A 53 -0.74 -14.74 -6.26
C ASN A 53 0.10 -13.72 -5.51
N PHE A 54 0.18 -13.88 -4.20
CA PHE A 54 1.02 -13.12 -3.28
C PHE A 54 2.13 -14.05 -2.82
N THR A 55 3.28 -14.00 -3.47
CA THR A 55 4.46 -14.78 -3.05
C THR A 55 5.32 -13.92 -2.14
N MET A 56 5.27 -14.20 -0.84
CA MET A 56 6.14 -13.54 0.14
C MET A 56 7.51 -14.18 0.10
N LYS A 57 8.55 -13.36 -0.06
CA LYS A 57 9.94 -13.83 0.00
C LYS A 57 10.88 -12.73 0.44
N GLU A 58 12.05 -13.15 0.85
CA GLU A 58 13.17 -12.28 1.15
C GLU A 58 13.76 -11.70 -0.14
N THR A 59 13.85 -10.38 -0.21
CA THR A 59 14.36 -9.62 -1.35
C THR A 59 15.37 -8.57 -0.88
N ASN A 60 16.46 -8.41 -1.61
CA ASN A 60 17.44 -7.37 -1.35
C ASN A 60 16.89 -6.00 -1.76
N TYR A 61 16.88 -5.08 -0.82
CA TYR A 61 16.37 -3.73 -1.00
C TYR A 61 17.42 -2.70 -0.57
N LYS A 62 17.77 -1.79 -1.49
CA LYS A 62 18.81 -0.78 -1.28
C LYS A 62 18.18 0.61 -1.12
N ARG A 63 18.36 1.23 0.05
CA ARG A 63 17.99 2.64 0.34
C ARG A 63 18.96 3.26 1.34
N LEU A 64 19.09 4.58 1.32
CA LEU A 64 19.93 5.33 2.27
C LEU A 64 21.39 4.82 2.32
N CYS A 65 21.94 4.50 1.15
CA CYS A 65 23.26 3.88 0.93
C CYS A 65 23.45 2.48 1.54
N SER A 66 22.39 1.85 2.05
CA SER A 66 22.44 0.54 2.71
C SER A 66 21.62 -0.48 1.92
N THR A 67 22.19 -1.66 1.68
CA THR A 67 21.44 -2.81 1.18
C THR A 67 21.03 -3.66 2.37
N LYS A 68 19.76 -4.04 2.44
CA LYS A 68 19.25 -4.98 3.43
C LYS A 68 18.29 -5.97 2.79
N THR A 69 18.17 -7.14 3.39
CA THR A 69 17.15 -8.11 3.02
C THR A 69 15.85 -7.75 3.72
N VAL A 70 14.75 -7.67 2.97
CA VAL A 70 13.41 -7.42 3.50
C VAL A 70 12.43 -8.45 2.97
N SER A 71 11.39 -8.74 3.73
CA SER A 71 10.26 -9.52 3.21
C SER A 71 9.42 -8.64 2.30
N ALA A 72 9.17 -9.10 1.07
CA ALA A 72 8.42 -8.39 0.04
C ALA A 72 7.42 -9.34 -0.65
N VAL A 73 6.41 -8.77 -1.31
CA VAL A 73 5.45 -9.53 -2.12
C VAL A 73 5.87 -9.47 -3.58
N ASN A 74 6.05 -10.63 -4.20
CA ASN A 74 6.40 -10.76 -5.62
C ASN A 74 7.67 -9.95 -5.99
N ASP A 75 8.72 -10.01 -5.16
CA ASP A 75 9.99 -9.25 -5.30
C ASP A 75 9.90 -7.73 -5.19
N ASN A 76 8.71 -7.19 -4.97
CA ASN A 76 8.50 -5.75 -5.07
C ASN A 76 8.22 -5.13 -3.71
N PHE A 77 8.91 -4.03 -3.47
CA PHE A 77 8.56 -3.02 -2.48
C PHE A 77 8.39 -1.71 -3.22
N LEU A 78 7.19 -1.15 -3.38
CA LEU A 78 5.88 -1.50 -2.81
C LEU A 78 5.27 -2.81 -3.34
N GLY A 79 4.33 -3.40 -2.60
CA GLY A 79 3.56 -4.54 -3.08
C GLY A 79 2.60 -4.18 -4.23
N PRO A 80 2.03 -5.18 -4.93
CA PRO A 80 1.11 -4.95 -6.04
C PRO A 80 -0.12 -4.12 -5.64
N THR A 81 -0.55 -3.24 -6.54
CA THR A 81 -1.84 -2.55 -6.42
C THR A 81 -2.94 -3.48 -6.91
N ILE A 82 -4.00 -3.61 -6.11
CA ILE A 82 -5.20 -4.37 -6.46
C ILE A 82 -6.20 -3.39 -7.05
N LEU A 83 -6.68 -3.65 -8.26
CA LEU A 83 -7.70 -2.85 -8.94
C LEU A 83 -8.94 -3.71 -9.14
N VAL A 84 -10.04 -3.31 -8.53
CA VAL A 84 -11.33 -4.02 -8.55
C VAL A 84 -12.47 -3.01 -8.69
N HIS A 85 -13.67 -3.48 -9.04
CA HIS A 85 -14.90 -2.69 -8.97
C HIS A 85 -15.67 -3.03 -7.70
N LYS A 86 -16.52 -2.10 -7.28
CA LYS A 86 -17.52 -2.38 -6.25
C LYS A 86 -18.38 -3.58 -6.65
N TRP A 87 -18.64 -4.47 -5.70
CA TRP A 87 -19.33 -5.77 -5.85
C TRP A 87 -18.49 -6.90 -6.45
N ASP A 88 -17.22 -6.67 -6.73
CA ASP A 88 -16.31 -7.76 -7.11
C ASP A 88 -15.97 -8.65 -5.91
N THR A 89 -15.65 -9.90 -6.22
CA THR A 89 -14.97 -10.82 -5.31
C THR A 89 -13.55 -11.04 -5.83
N PHE A 90 -12.57 -10.87 -4.95
CA PHE A 90 -11.16 -11.07 -5.25
C PHE A 90 -10.61 -12.22 -4.41
N PHE A 91 -9.80 -13.07 -5.03
CA PHE A 91 -9.09 -14.14 -4.36
C PHE A 91 -7.60 -13.81 -4.30
N ALA A 92 -7.04 -13.82 -3.08
CA ALA A 92 -5.62 -13.66 -2.87
C ALA A 92 -5.03 -15.00 -2.45
N ASN A 93 -4.24 -15.62 -3.33
CA ASN A 93 -3.49 -16.81 -2.99
C ASN A 93 -2.16 -16.41 -2.35
N ILE A 94 -2.13 -16.46 -1.02
CA ILE A 94 -0.96 -16.13 -0.22
C ILE A 94 -0.06 -17.35 -0.16
N HIS A 95 1.15 -17.23 -0.68
CA HIS A 95 2.19 -18.23 -0.59
C HIS A 95 3.38 -17.65 0.16
N ASP A 96 3.61 -18.16 1.38
CA ASP A 96 4.73 -17.71 2.19
C ASP A 96 5.98 -18.53 1.90
N ARG A 97 7.04 -17.89 1.42
CA ARG A 97 8.40 -18.47 1.31
C ARG A 97 9.38 -17.74 2.23
N GLY A 98 8.88 -16.92 3.14
CA GLY A 98 9.68 -16.22 4.13
C GLY A 98 10.09 -17.12 5.29
N LYS A 99 10.93 -16.56 6.17
CA LYS A 99 11.40 -17.23 7.38
C LYS A 99 10.35 -17.31 8.49
N TYR A 100 9.42 -16.37 8.51
CA TYR A 100 8.38 -16.23 9.55
C TYR A 100 7.01 -16.36 8.91
N GLY A 101 6.11 -17.10 9.57
CA GLY A 101 4.74 -17.19 9.11
C GLY A 101 4.05 -15.83 9.10
N ILE A 102 3.14 -15.63 8.15
CA ILE A 102 2.56 -14.31 7.89
C ILE A 102 1.04 -14.36 7.71
N THR A 103 0.36 -13.29 8.07
CA THR A 103 -1.02 -13.02 7.67
C THR A 103 -1.11 -11.73 6.86
N ILE A 104 -2.07 -11.64 5.94
CA ILE A 104 -2.39 -10.41 5.19
C ILE A 104 -3.78 -9.96 5.60
N HIS A 105 -3.90 -8.67 5.93
CA HIS A 105 -5.15 -7.99 6.25
C HIS A 105 -5.54 -7.00 5.15
N TRP A 106 -6.84 -6.90 4.92
CA TRP A 106 -7.45 -6.04 3.90
C TRP A 106 -8.07 -4.81 4.55
N HIS A 107 -7.24 -3.81 4.81
CA HIS A 107 -7.57 -2.70 5.67
C HIS A 107 -8.75 -1.87 5.14
N GLY A 108 -9.80 -1.78 5.95
CA GLY A 108 -11.01 -1.02 5.64
C GLY A 108 -12.07 -1.78 4.85
N ILE A 109 -11.81 -3.03 4.47
CA ILE A 109 -12.83 -3.92 3.90
C ILE A 109 -13.63 -4.53 5.04
N ARG A 110 -14.97 -4.42 4.97
CA ARG A 110 -15.85 -4.83 6.07
C ARG A 110 -15.90 -6.34 6.31
N GLN A 111 -15.62 -7.15 5.28
CA GLN A 111 -15.65 -8.62 5.34
C GLN A 111 -16.91 -9.19 6.02
N LEU A 112 -18.08 -8.72 5.58
CA LEU A 112 -19.37 -9.10 6.17
C LEU A 112 -19.58 -10.61 6.14
N ARG A 113 -19.72 -11.22 7.34
CA ARG A 113 -19.89 -12.67 7.54
C ARG A 113 -18.71 -13.52 7.00
N ASN A 114 -17.56 -12.89 6.71
CA ASN A 114 -16.36 -13.54 6.19
C ASN A 114 -15.10 -13.21 7.03
N PRO A 115 -15.13 -13.41 8.36
CA PRO A 115 -13.98 -13.07 9.22
C PRO A 115 -12.74 -13.94 8.93
N TRP A 116 -12.92 -15.11 8.33
CA TRP A 116 -11.87 -16.07 8.02
C TRP A 116 -10.80 -15.53 7.06
N SER A 117 -11.19 -14.57 6.22
CA SER A 117 -10.32 -13.92 5.23
C SER A 117 -9.83 -12.55 5.68
N ASP A 118 -10.16 -12.09 6.89
CA ASP A 118 -9.75 -10.78 7.41
C ASP A 118 -8.26 -10.72 7.76
N GLY A 119 -7.65 -11.85 8.11
CA GLY A 119 -6.20 -11.95 8.27
C GLY A 119 -5.63 -11.42 9.58
N LEU A 120 -6.46 -11.24 10.61
CA LEU A 120 -6.00 -10.92 11.96
C LEU A 120 -5.26 -12.11 12.57
N GLU A 121 -3.96 -11.95 12.77
CA GLU A 121 -3.12 -12.96 13.42
C GLU A 121 -3.60 -13.25 14.85
N LYS A 122 -3.65 -14.53 15.24
CA LYS A 122 -4.01 -15.03 16.58
C LYS A 122 -5.44 -14.70 17.05
N ILE A 123 -6.22 -13.97 16.26
CA ILE A 123 -7.64 -13.70 16.53
C ILE A 123 -8.50 -14.58 15.63
N MET A 124 -8.37 -14.42 14.31
CA MET A 124 -9.17 -15.17 13.34
C MET A 124 -8.42 -16.33 12.71
N LYS A 125 -7.09 -16.21 12.59
CA LYS A 125 -6.26 -17.21 11.91
C LYS A 125 -4.86 -17.32 12.53
N CYS A 126 -4.30 -18.52 12.51
CA CYS A 126 -2.86 -18.70 12.66
C CYS A 126 -2.13 -18.15 11.42
N PRO A 127 -0.88 -17.66 11.57
CA PRO A 127 -0.04 -17.30 10.43
C PRO A 127 0.04 -18.43 9.40
N VAL A 128 0.08 -18.08 8.11
CA VAL A 128 0.40 -19.04 7.05
C VAL A 128 1.83 -19.50 7.27
N PRO A 129 2.10 -20.79 7.54
CA PRO A 129 3.45 -21.26 7.78
C PRO A 129 4.35 -21.08 6.55
N SER A 130 5.65 -20.97 6.79
CA SER A 130 6.66 -20.96 5.74
C SER A 130 6.53 -22.18 4.82
N ASN A 131 6.66 -21.95 3.52
CA ASN A 131 6.49 -22.89 2.41
C ASN A 131 5.08 -23.46 2.25
N THR A 132 4.07 -22.80 2.81
CA THR A 132 2.66 -23.18 2.62
C THR A 132 1.88 -22.08 1.92
N SER A 133 0.63 -22.37 1.57
CA SER A 133 -0.25 -21.40 0.93
C SER A 133 -1.62 -21.37 1.58
N PHE A 134 -2.27 -20.21 1.51
CA PHE A 134 -3.64 -20.03 1.90
C PHE A 134 -4.33 -19.01 0.98
N THR A 135 -5.51 -19.35 0.49
CA THR A 135 -6.31 -18.42 -0.30
C THR A 135 -7.29 -17.68 0.59
N GLN A 136 -7.25 -16.35 0.54
CA GLN A 136 -8.25 -15.47 1.14
C GLN A 136 -9.27 -15.06 0.08
N GLU A 137 -10.54 -15.03 0.46
CA GLU A 137 -11.63 -14.49 -0.34
C GLU A 137 -12.00 -13.10 0.19
N ILE A 138 -11.98 -12.10 -0.68
CA ILE A 138 -12.21 -10.70 -0.35
C ILE A 138 -13.47 -10.26 -1.10
N ILE A 139 -14.51 -9.90 -0.34
CA ILE A 139 -15.80 -9.51 -0.89
C ILE A 139 -15.93 -7.99 -0.74
N PHE A 140 -15.94 -7.28 -1.87
CA PHE A 140 -16.14 -5.82 -1.89
C PHE A 140 -17.64 -5.52 -1.98
N PHE A 141 -18.23 -4.88 -0.97
CA PHE A 141 -19.68 -4.72 -0.92
C PHE A 141 -20.13 -3.26 -0.91
N ILE A 142 -19.77 -2.50 0.13
CA ILE A 142 -20.13 -1.08 0.25
C ILE A 142 -19.00 -0.15 -0.15
N GLU A 143 -17.78 -0.68 -0.17
CA GLU A 143 -16.54 0.05 -0.34
C GLU A 143 -16.41 0.57 -1.78
N GLU A 144 -15.90 1.80 -1.91
CA GLU A 144 -15.59 2.47 -3.17
C GLU A 144 -14.53 3.54 -2.88
N GLY A 145 -13.49 3.66 -3.72
CA GLY A 145 -12.35 4.55 -3.49
C GLY A 145 -11.07 3.78 -3.17
N THR A 146 -10.23 4.33 -2.28
CA THR A 146 -8.90 3.80 -2.00
C THR A 146 -8.83 3.21 -0.61
N LEU A 147 -8.45 1.93 -0.56
CA LEU A 147 -8.08 1.19 0.63
C LEU A 147 -6.66 0.64 0.48
N TRP A 148 -6.23 -0.24 1.36
CA TRP A 148 -4.90 -0.84 1.32
C TRP A 148 -4.89 -2.22 1.94
N TRP A 149 -3.91 -3.02 1.58
CA TRP A 149 -3.64 -4.29 2.22
C TRP A 149 -2.25 -4.23 2.85
N HIS A 150 -2.07 -4.96 3.93
CA HIS A 150 -0.78 -5.06 4.59
C HIS A 150 -0.64 -6.37 5.34
N ALA A 151 0.60 -6.78 5.60
CA ALA A 151 0.82 -7.87 6.54
C ALA A 151 0.31 -7.49 7.94
N HIS A 152 -0.30 -8.43 8.63
CA HIS A 152 -0.82 -8.25 9.98
C HIS A 152 -0.08 -9.14 10.99
N SER A 153 1.22 -9.35 10.74
CA SER A 153 2.13 -10.08 11.60
C SER A 153 3.28 -9.19 12.07
N ASP A 154 3.30 -8.88 13.36
CA ASP A 154 4.26 -7.98 14.01
C ASP A 154 4.51 -6.69 13.20
N TRP A 155 5.77 -6.39 12.86
CA TRP A 155 6.18 -5.19 12.12
C TRP A 155 6.42 -5.45 10.63
N SER A 156 5.97 -6.60 10.09
CA SER A 156 6.14 -6.94 8.67
C SER A 156 5.40 -5.99 7.72
N CYS A 157 4.38 -5.28 8.20
CA CYS A 157 3.66 -4.25 7.43
C CYS A 157 4.55 -3.09 6.96
N THR A 158 5.75 -2.93 7.54
CA THR A 158 6.71 -1.91 7.10
C THR A 158 7.20 -2.13 5.67
N THR A 159 7.25 -3.38 5.20
CA THR A 159 7.67 -3.74 3.84
C THR A 159 6.63 -4.54 3.06
N ILE A 160 5.65 -5.13 3.73
CA ILE A 160 4.56 -5.89 3.10
C ILE A 160 3.28 -5.07 3.20
N HIS A 161 3.06 -4.23 2.19
CA HIS A 161 1.84 -3.46 2.00
C HIS A 161 1.67 -3.04 0.55
N GLY A 162 0.44 -2.74 0.17
CA GLY A 162 0.09 -2.22 -1.15
C GLY A 162 -1.31 -1.59 -1.15
N ALA A 163 -1.63 -0.90 -2.25
CA ALA A 163 -2.90 -0.20 -2.37
C ALA A 163 -4.01 -1.12 -2.90
N ILE A 164 -5.25 -0.77 -2.56
CA ILE A 164 -6.46 -1.33 -3.14
C ILE A 164 -7.27 -0.17 -3.71
N ILE A 165 -7.51 -0.20 -5.00
CA ILE A 165 -8.32 0.78 -5.72
C ILE A 165 -9.63 0.11 -6.11
N ILE A 166 -10.73 0.62 -5.56
CA ILE A 166 -12.08 0.14 -5.77
C ILE A 166 -12.82 1.15 -6.64
N LEU A 167 -12.97 0.81 -7.90
CA LEU A 167 -13.70 1.58 -8.88
C LEU A 167 -15.23 1.52 -8.61
N PRO A 168 -16.01 2.48 -9.11
CA PRO A 168 -17.47 2.40 -9.07
C PRO A 168 -17.94 1.08 -9.67
N ALA A 169 -19.13 0.61 -9.30
CA ALA A 169 -19.69 -0.59 -9.92
C ALA A 169 -19.76 -0.44 -11.45
N LEU A 170 -19.69 -1.55 -12.19
CA LEU A 170 -19.78 -1.54 -13.64
C LEU A 170 -21.00 -0.73 -14.12
N ARG A 171 -20.79 0.14 -15.11
CA ARG A 171 -21.80 1.06 -15.66
C ARG A 171 -22.28 2.15 -14.70
N THR A 172 -21.60 2.34 -13.58
CA THR A 172 -21.77 3.51 -12.70
C THR A 172 -20.55 4.42 -12.80
N THR A 173 -20.68 5.64 -12.31
CA THR A 173 -19.58 6.62 -12.26
C THR A 173 -19.46 7.17 -10.86
N TYR A 174 -18.29 7.71 -10.55
CA TYR A 174 -18.14 8.50 -9.33
C TYR A 174 -19.18 9.63 -9.27
N SER A 175 -19.52 10.03 -8.05
CA SER A 175 -20.45 11.14 -7.78
C SER A 175 -19.85 12.53 -8.05
N PHE A 176 -18.64 12.58 -8.61
CA PHE A 176 -17.87 13.78 -8.91
C PHE A 176 -17.35 13.71 -10.37
N PRO A 177 -16.98 14.85 -10.98
CA PRO A 177 -16.47 14.88 -12.35
C PRO A 177 -15.27 13.94 -12.54
N LYS A 178 -15.20 13.29 -13.71
CA LYS A 178 -14.07 12.43 -14.07
C LYS A 178 -12.77 13.21 -14.02
N HIS A 179 -11.75 12.61 -13.43
CA HIS A 179 -10.42 13.19 -13.27
C HIS A 179 -9.54 12.85 -14.46
N TYR A 180 -8.47 13.62 -14.63
CA TYR A 180 -7.51 13.35 -15.70
C TYR A 180 -6.53 12.27 -15.35
N ALA A 181 -5.98 12.31 -14.15
CA ALA A 181 -5.06 11.28 -13.66
C ALA A 181 -5.41 10.89 -12.23
N GLU A 182 -5.10 9.64 -11.91
CA GLU A 182 -5.20 9.06 -10.58
C GLU A 182 -3.85 8.45 -10.26
N GLU A 183 -3.20 8.96 -9.22
CA GLU A 183 -1.91 8.48 -8.78
C GLU A 183 -1.97 8.04 -7.33
N THR A 184 -1.50 6.82 -7.06
CA THR A 184 -1.40 6.28 -5.72
C THR A 184 -0.13 6.79 -5.05
N ILE A 185 -0.29 7.46 -3.90
CA ILE A 185 0.80 7.97 -3.06
C ILE A 185 0.82 7.19 -1.74
N VAL A 186 1.91 6.48 -1.51
CA VAL A 186 2.15 5.63 -0.34
C VAL A 186 3.24 6.25 0.53
N PRO A 187 2.89 7.07 1.54
CA PRO A 187 3.87 7.48 2.51
C PRO A 187 4.16 6.33 3.46
N ALA A 188 5.44 6.07 3.71
CA ALA A 188 5.90 5.01 4.59
C ALA A 188 7.14 5.42 5.38
N LYS A 189 7.58 4.54 6.29
CA LYS A 189 8.82 4.70 7.05
C LYS A 189 9.87 3.75 6.53
N CYS A 190 11.10 4.21 6.41
CA CYS A 190 12.26 3.42 6.04
C CYS A 190 13.20 3.28 7.23
N TYR A 191 13.64 2.05 7.48
CA TYR A 191 14.60 1.68 8.50
C TYR A 191 15.83 1.08 7.82
N LYS A 192 17.05 1.42 8.24
CA LYS A 192 18.28 0.74 7.82
C LYS A 192 18.43 -0.62 8.49
N GLY A 193 17.99 -0.72 9.75
CA GLY A 193 17.96 -1.97 10.51
C GLY A 193 16.86 -2.93 10.06
N ASP A 194 16.96 -4.17 10.54
CA ASP A 194 15.88 -5.16 10.43
C ASP A 194 14.76 -4.78 11.41
N VAL A 195 13.56 -4.57 10.87
CA VAL A 195 12.38 -4.13 11.63
C VAL A 195 11.95 -5.17 12.66
N MET A 196 12.19 -6.46 12.41
CA MET A 196 11.87 -7.52 13.38
C MET A 196 12.83 -7.46 14.57
N THR A 197 14.12 -7.24 14.33
CA THR A 197 15.09 -7.05 15.43
C THR A 197 14.78 -5.81 16.27
N ILE A 198 14.32 -4.72 15.64
CA ILE A 198 13.96 -3.49 16.34
C ILE A 198 12.78 -3.69 17.28
N ILE A 199 11.74 -4.43 16.85
CA ILE A 199 10.60 -4.71 17.73
C ILE A 199 10.96 -5.74 18.81
N ASP A 200 11.74 -6.76 18.50
CA ASP A 200 12.20 -7.76 19.48
C ASP A 200 13.03 -7.12 20.60
N GLU A 201 13.91 -6.17 20.27
CA GLU A 201 14.70 -5.40 21.23
C GLU A 201 13.79 -4.55 22.13
N ALA A 202 12.82 -3.85 21.55
CA ALA A 202 11.86 -3.03 22.31
C ALA A 202 11.02 -3.89 23.27
N LEU A 203 10.54 -5.05 22.81
CA LEU A 203 9.79 -6.00 23.63
C LEU A 203 10.63 -6.60 24.75
N THR A 204 11.90 -6.91 24.48
CA THR A 204 12.81 -7.51 25.46
C THR A 204 13.23 -6.52 26.55
N THR A 205 13.51 -5.27 26.15
CA THR A 205 13.99 -4.23 27.06
C THR A 205 12.87 -3.48 27.77
N GLY A 206 11.66 -3.51 27.23
CA GLY A 206 10.53 -2.67 27.68
C GLY A 206 10.67 -1.19 27.31
N GLY A 207 11.64 -0.85 26.46
CA GLY A 207 11.89 0.52 25.99
C GLY A 207 11.11 0.87 24.72
N ASP A 208 11.27 2.12 24.27
CA ASP A 208 10.68 2.58 23.01
C ASP A 208 11.42 1.98 21.79
N PRO A 209 10.69 1.60 20.72
CA PRO A 209 11.32 1.13 19.49
C PRO A 209 12.09 2.27 18.81
N LYS A 210 13.19 1.92 18.16
CA LYS A 210 14.01 2.87 17.40
C LYS A 210 13.17 3.63 16.38
N ILE A 211 13.39 4.94 16.26
CA ILE A 211 12.77 5.77 15.22
C ILE A 211 13.26 5.39 13.82
N SER A 212 12.45 5.63 12.80
CA SER A 212 12.80 5.38 11.40
C SER A 212 13.91 6.32 10.91
N ASP A 213 14.78 5.80 10.04
CA ASP A 213 15.89 6.58 9.44
C ASP A 213 15.39 7.58 8.38
N ALA A 214 14.28 7.29 7.69
CA ALA A 214 13.66 8.22 6.76
C ALA A 214 12.15 8.02 6.63
N CYS A 215 11.45 9.06 6.21
CA CYS A 215 10.11 8.93 5.60
C CYS A 215 10.27 8.72 4.09
N THR A 216 9.35 7.98 3.48
CA THR A 216 9.35 7.70 2.04
C THR A 216 7.99 8.00 1.43
N ILE A 217 7.98 8.35 0.15
CA ILE A 217 6.79 8.39 -0.70
C ILE A 217 6.99 7.35 -1.80
N ASN A 218 6.04 6.43 -1.96
CA ASN A 218 6.12 5.32 -2.90
C ASN A 218 7.43 4.52 -2.77
N GLY A 219 7.89 4.34 -1.52
CA GLY A 219 9.15 3.65 -1.21
C GLY A 219 10.42 4.43 -1.56
N GLN A 220 10.34 5.73 -1.89
CA GLN A 220 11.49 6.59 -2.15
C GLN A 220 11.64 7.64 -1.04
N PRO A 221 12.81 7.73 -0.38
CA PRO A 221 13.13 8.85 0.49
C PRO A 221 13.27 10.13 -0.32
N GLU A 222 13.06 11.28 0.32
CA GLU A 222 13.30 12.58 -0.33
C GLU A 222 14.77 12.77 -0.71
N ASN A 223 15.04 13.66 -1.67
CA ASN A 223 16.41 13.98 -2.14
C ASN A 223 17.33 14.54 -1.04
N LEU A 224 16.79 14.90 0.13
CA LEU A 224 17.57 15.37 1.28
C LEU A 224 18.34 14.23 1.98
N TYR A 225 18.03 12.98 1.67
CA TYR A 225 18.69 11.81 2.25
C TYR A 225 19.83 11.31 1.36
N ASP A 226 20.94 10.89 1.99
CA ASP A 226 22.09 10.32 1.29
C ASP A 226 21.68 9.14 0.39
N CYS A 227 22.28 9.09 -0.81
CA CYS A 227 21.97 8.10 -1.86
C CYS A 227 20.48 8.03 -2.26
N SER A 228 19.72 9.12 -2.10
CA SER A 228 18.30 9.18 -2.49
C SER A 228 18.04 10.16 -3.65
N ASN A 229 19.09 10.71 -4.26
CA ASN A 229 18.98 11.62 -5.40
C ASN A 229 18.43 10.92 -6.65
N ILE A 230 17.36 11.49 -7.22
CA ILE A 230 16.69 11.08 -8.47
C ILE A 230 17.65 10.88 -9.66
N TRP A 231 18.77 11.61 -9.70
CA TRP A 231 19.76 11.56 -10.78
C TRP A 231 20.48 10.20 -10.90
N ASN A 232 20.55 9.42 -9.82
CA ASN A 232 21.17 8.09 -9.86
C ASN A 232 20.22 6.99 -10.39
N TYR A 233 18.93 7.27 -10.54
CA TYR A 233 17.94 6.28 -11.01
C TYR A 233 17.80 6.31 -12.53
N ILE A 234 17.83 7.51 -13.15
CA ILE A 234 17.68 7.69 -14.61
C ILE A 234 18.85 7.07 -15.40
N SER A 235 20.05 6.97 -14.80
CA SER A 235 21.22 6.34 -15.44
C SER A 235 21.23 4.81 -15.40
N SER A 236 20.22 4.17 -14.81
CA SER A 236 20.15 2.70 -14.68
C SER A 236 19.11 2.05 -15.60
N THR A 237 18.35 2.84 -16.35
CA THR A 237 17.30 2.38 -17.27
C THR A 237 17.50 2.89 -18.71
N SER A 238 18.74 3.17 -19.11
CA SER A 238 19.13 3.44 -20.50
C SER A 238 19.88 2.27 -21.10
#